data_AF-A0A6L6U6H4-F1
#
_entry.id   AF-A0A6L6U6H4-F1
#
_cell.length_a   1.000
_cell.length_b   1.000
_cell.length_c   1.000
_cell.angle_alpha   90.00
_cell.angle_beta   90.00
_cell.angle_gamma   90.00
#
_symmetry.space_group_name_H-M   'P 1'
#
loop_
_entity.id
_entity.type
_entity.pdbx_description
1 polymer ?
#
loop_
_entity_poly.entity_id
_entity_poly.type
_entity_poly.pdbx_seq_one_letter_code
_entity_poly.pdbx_strand_id
1 'polypeptide(L)'
;MNKIVKCVWLFAVLITFNIGFSQMPAVKNFDYSILKDKVLYIPTYEVNKRYSARMTKKGKLDKLADAKAEVEEYNLAWQEAMAESSYDATDYEIRAFDHKKVLKSKDEKAVLLFYYADNYGNSYANIVVAGPKKKVVARSIITGLDLTDKNDIRLMMNMLNESLTVAAELVEEQGKANRKGAKNKYKQGLIDWYDGVEDKTFLVPKSEHKNEKKAERRNTDLKEALKSWKLSKYEFTTEEEINNKRIEGDADSYYWKTFRIYTQNSLIVYNYNLLLSTEADDVIVGFLGKKRLKPATLEQIQKKILAKVERFKRQLAD
;
A
#
# COMPACT_ATOMS: atom_id res chain seq x y z
N MET A 1 38.31 -28.11 -12.85
CA MET A 1 37.12 -27.22 -12.93
C MET A 1 36.66 -26.89 -11.51
N ASN A 2 37.00 -25.70 -11.03
CA ASN A 2 37.08 -25.39 -9.59
C ASN A 2 35.71 -25.26 -8.90
N LYS A 3 35.58 -25.87 -7.72
CA LYS A 3 34.44 -25.74 -6.79
C LYS A 3 34.05 -24.28 -6.50
N ILE A 4 35.00 -23.35 -6.63
CA ILE A 4 34.82 -21.90 -6.47
C ILE A 4 33.85 -21.33 -7.52
N VAL A 5 33.86 -21.83 -8.76
CA VAL A 5 32.98 -21.32 -9.84
C VAL A 5 31.53 -21.76 -9.62
N LYS A 6 31.30 -22.92 -8.99
CA LYS A 6 29.94 -23.38 -8.63
C LYS A 6 29.33 -22.60 -7.45
N CYS A 7 30.13 -22.15 -6.48
CA CYS A 7 29.64 -21.31 -5.39
C CYS A 7 29.28 -19.88 -5.85
N VAL A 8 30.01 -19.33 -6.82
CA VAL A 8 29.71 -18.01 -7.38
C VAL A 8 28.41 -18.03 -8.20
N TRP A 9 28.14 -19.12 -8.92
CA TRP A 9 26.86 -19.28 -9.63
C TRP A 9 25.68 -19.54 -8.68
N LEU A 10 25.86 -20.27 -7.57
CA LEU A 10 24.81 -20.43 -6.57
C LEU A 10 24.46 -19.08 -5.89
N PHE A 11 25.46 -18.23 -5.65
CA PHE A 11 25.23 -16.88 -5.14
C PHE A 11 24.61 -15.94 -6.18
N ALA A 12 24.97 -16.05 -7.46
CA ALA A 12 24.38 -15.25 -8.54
C ALA A 12 22.91 -15.64 -8.83
N VAL A 13 22.55 -16.91 -8.66
CA VAL A 13 21.16 -17.40 -8.76
C VAL A 13 20.34 -17.06 -7.51
N LEU A 14 20.96 -17.00 -6.32
CA LEU A 14 20.29 -16.51 -5.10
C LEU A 14 20.11 -14.98 -5.05
N ILE A 15 20.89 -14.22 -5.81
CA ILE A 15 20.80 -12.75 -5.90
C ILE A 15 19.75 -12.29 -6.93
N THR A 16 19.31 -13.15 -7.85
CA THR A 16 18.32 -12.81 -8.89
C THR A 16 16.86 -13.11 -8.51
N PHE A 17 16.60 -13.73 -7.35
CA PHE A 17 15.24 -14.08 -6.89
C PHE A 17 14.70 -13.26 -5.70
N ASN A 18 15.39 -12.20 -5.24
CA ASN A 18 14.98 -11.45 -4.03
C ASN A 18 14.67 -9.96 -4.24
N ILE A 19 14.24 -9.55 -5.45
CA ILE A 19 13.77 -8.18 -5.69
C ILE A 19 12.28 -8.22 -6.01
N GLY A 20 11.50 -8.59 -5.01
CA GLY A 20 10.05 -8.72 -5.09
C GLY A 20 9.46 -9.06 -3.74
N PHE A 21 9.90 -8.41 -2.66
CA PHE A 21 9.07 -8.37 -1.47
C PHE A 21 7.91 -7.43 -1.79
N SER A 22 6.76 -8.01 -2.18
CA SER A 22 5.47 -7.50 -1.71
C SER A 22 5.59 -7.25 -0.21
N GLN A 23 4.91 -6.25 0.33
CA GLN A 23 5.10 -5.71 1.69
C GLN A 23 5.09 -6.75 2.84
N MET A 24 6.20 -7.50 2.96
CA MET A 24 6.44 -8.74 3.71
C MET A 24 5.87 -10.03 3.07
N PRO A 25 6.61 -11.16 3.13
CA PRO A 25 6.30 -12.38 2.38
C PRO A 25 4.94 -12.95 2.77
N ALA A 26 4.22 -13.50 1.78
CA ALA A 26 2.97 -14.20 1.97
C ALA A 26 3.06 -15.16 3.17
N VAL A 27 2.01 -15.18 3.99
CA VAL A 27 1.92 -16.17 5.06
C VAL A 27 1.93 -17.56 4.45
N LYS A 28 3.03 -18.29 4.62
CA LYS A 28 3.13 -19.68 4.18
C LYS A 28 1.94 -20.47 4.70
N ASN A 29 1.29 -21.23 3.80
CA ASN A 29 0.17 -22.11 4.09
C ASN A 29 -1.08 -21.43 4.67
N PHE A 30 -1.32 -20.15 4.40
CA PHE A 30 -2.61 -19.53 4.68
C PHE A 30 -3.56 -19.70 3.49
N ASP A 31 -4.77 -20.15 3.77
CA ASP A 31 -5.86 -20.22 2.78
C ASP A 31 -6.57 -18.86 2.75
N TYR A 32 -6.46 -18.14 1.63
CA TYR A 32 -7.06 -16.81 1.48
C TYR A 32 -8.52 -16.88 1.01
N SER A 33 -9.04 -18.07 0.65
CA SER A 33 -10.46 -18.24 0.33
C SER A 33 -11.36 -17.97 1.53
N ILE A 34 -10.88 -18.23 2.75
CA ILE A 34 -11.63 -18.00 3.99
C ILE A 34 -11.98 -16.53 4.23
N LEU A 35 -11.33 -15.60 3.53
CA LEU A 35 -11.60 -14.18 3.64
C LEU A 35 -12.99 -13.83 3.08
N LYS A 36 -13.52 -14.60 2.12
CA LYS A 36 -14.82 -14.36 1.50
C LYS A 36 -15.98 -14.30 2.49
N ASP A 37 -15.93 -15.11 3.55
CA ASP A 37 -17.00 -15.22 4.56
C ASP A 37 -16.72 -14.40 5.83
N LYS A 38 -15.73 -13.51 5.77
CA LYS A 38 -15.32 -12.65 6.87
C LYS A 38 -15.68 -11.19 6.60
N VAL A 39 -15.64 -10.40 7.66
CA VAL A 39 -15.92 -8.96 7.64
C VAL A 39 -14.73 -8.22 8.25
N LEU A 40 -14.20 -7.25 7.53
CA LEU A 40 -13.22 -6.29 8.03
C LEU A 40 -13.92 -5.28 8.94
N TYR A 41 -13.58 -5.30 10.23
CA TYR A 41 -14.02 -4.26 11.15
C TYR A 41 -13.07 -3.07 11.10
N ILE A 42 -13.64 -1.92 10.75
CA ILE A 42 -12.98 -0.62 10.72
C ILE A 42 -13.46 0.17 11.94
N PRO A 43 -12.54 0.63 12.81
CA PRO A 43 -12.94 1.24 14.07
C PRO A 43 -13.58 2.60 13.84
N THR A 44 -14.75 2.83 14.44
CA THR A 44 -15.25 4.19 14.68
C THR A 44 -14.68 4.73 15.99
N TYR A 45 -14.45 6.03 16.02
CA TYR A 45 -14.00 6.73 17.20
C TYR A 45 -15.16 7.49 17.86
N GLU A 46 -15.07 7.64 19.18
CA GLU A 46 -15.96 8.46 19.99
C GLU A 46 -15.12 9.34 20.92
N VAL A 47 -15.64 10.51 21.29
CA VAL A 47 -14.98 11.35 22.29
C VAL A 47 -14.87 10.59 23.61
N ASN A 48 -13.66 10.56 24.17
CA ASN A 48 -13.39 9.84 25.40
C ASN A 48 -14.31 10.30 26.55
N LYS A 49 -15.04 9.37 27.16
CA LYS A 49 -16.01 9.66 28.25
C LYS A 49 -15.40 10.44 29.41
N ARG A 50 -14.15 10.15 29.80
CA ARG A 50 -13.46 10.88 30.89
C ARG A 50 -13.09 12.31 30.46
N TYR A 51 -12.70 12.51 29.20
CA TYR A 51 -12.45 13.84 28.65
C TYR A 51 -13.75 14.66 28.63
N SER A 52 -14.84 14.07 28.12
CA SER A 52 -16.16 14.70 28.08
C SER A 52 -16.62 15.15 29.47
N ALA A 53 -16.62 14.25 30.46
CA ALA A 53 -17.03 14.57 31.83
C ALA A 53 -16.18 15.70 32.45
N ARG A 54 -14.87 15.71 32.16
CA ARG A 54 -13.95 16.74 32.66
C ARG A 54 -14.21 18.11 32.02
N MET A 55 -14.47 18.18 30.72
CA MET A 55 -14.74 19.45 30.04
C MET A 55 -16.09 20.03 30.44
N THR A 56 -17.12 19.18 30.57
CA THR A 56 -18.42 19.59 31.12
C THR A 56 -18.28 20.15 32.53
N LYS A 57 -17.56 19.47 33.43
CA LYS A 57 -17.33 19.96 34.81
C LYS A 57 -16.57 21.29 34.86
N LYS A 58 -15.71 21.55 33.88
CA LYS A 58 -14.93 22.80 33.77
C LYS A 58 -15.67 23.91 33.02
N GLY A 59 -16.90 23.70 32.56
CA GLY A 59 -17.65 24.65 31.75
C GLY A 59 -17.06 24.91 30.36
N LYS A 60 -16.13 24.05 29.90
CA LYS A 60 -15.43 24.20 28.61
C LYS A 60 -16.18 23.41 27.52
N LEU A 61 -17.41 23.82 27.25
CA LEU A 61 -18.30 23.13 26.29
C LEU A 61 -17.84 23.29 24.84
N ASP A 62 -17.20 24.42 24.53
CA ASP A 62 -16.46 24.70 23.30
C ASP A 62 -15.47 23.57 22.96
N LYS A 63 -14.55 23.24 23.87
CA LYS A 63 -13.54 22.19 23.67
C LYS A 63 -14.10 20.78 23.54
N LEU A 64 -15.35 20.58 24.01
CA LEU A 64 -16.06 19.33 23.85
C LEU A 64 -16.74 19.27 22.48
N ALA A 65 -17.26 20.39 21.98
CA ALA A 65 -17.81 20.50 20.64
C ALA A 65 -16.71 20.28 19.59
N ASP A 66 -15.55 20.93 19.74
CA ASP A 66 -14.40 20.76 18.84
C ASP A 66 -13.98 19.29 18.75
N ALA A 67 -13.80 18.62 19.90
CA ALA A 67 -13.42 17.20 19.93
C ALA A 67 -14.48 16.27 19.30
N LYS A 68 -15.77 16.65 19.35
CA LYS A 68 -16.83 15.89 18.66
C LYS A 68 -16.73 16.07 17.15
N ALA A 69 -16.53 17.31 16.69
CA ALA A 69 -16.37 17.62 15.28
C ALA A 69 -15.16 16.88 14.68
N GLU A 70 -14.00 16.89 15.36
CA GLU A 70 -12.80 16.15 14.92
C GLU A 70 -13.07 14.63 14.77
N VAL A 71 -13.83 14.04 15.69
CA VAL A 71 -14.18 12.63 15.64
C VAL A 71 -15.17 12.32 14.51
N GLU A 72 -16.14 13.21 14.28
CA GLU A 72 -17.10 13.09 13.18
C GLU A 72 -16.39 13.19 11.82
N GLU A 73 -15.49 14.16 11.66
CA GLU A 73 -14.67 14.34 10.46
C GLU A 73 -13.80 13.11 10.20
N TYR A 74 -13.11 12.60 11.23
CA TYR A 74 -12.31 11.39 11.11
C TYR A 74 -13.14 10.18 10.65
N ASN A 75 -14.32 9.96 11.26
CA ASN A 75 -15.19 8.84 10.89
C ASN A 75 -15.75 9.01 9.47
N LEU A 76 -16.04 10.24 9.04
CA LEU A 76 -16.48 10.54 7.67
C LEU A 76 -15.36 10.25 6.65
N ALA A 77 -14.13 10.67 6.94
CA ALA A 77 -12.98 10.39 6.08
C ALA A 77 -12.81 8.89 5.82
N TRP A 78 -13.04 8.04 6.84
CA TRP A 78 -13.05 6.59 6.68
C TRP A 78 -14.19 6.06 5.81
N GLN A 79 -15.39 6.62 5.96
CA GLN A 79 -16.54 6.23 5.13
C GLN A 79 -16.29 6.53 3.66
N GLU A 80 -15.83 7.75 3.36
CA GLU A 80 -15.49 8.17 2.01
C GLU A 80 -14.33 7.35 1.44
N ALA A 81 -13.24 7.22 2.20
CA ALA A 81 -12.06 6.47 1.77
C ALA A 81 -12.38 5.02 1.43
N MET A 82 -13.22 4.35 2.23
CA MET A 82 -13.62 2.97 1.95
C MET A 82 -14.52 2.86 0.72
N ALA A 83 -15.45 3.80 0.54
CA ALA A 83 -16.35 3.83 -0.60
C ALA A 83 -15.59 4.06 -1.93
N GLU A 84 -14.54 4.88 -1.90
CA GLU A 84 -13.69 5.19 -3.05
C GLU A 84 -12.53 4.20 -3.24
N SER A 85 -12.20 3.40 -2.22
CA SER A 85 -11.10 2.43 -2.32
C SER A 85 -11.45 1.25 -3.23
N SER A 86 -10.41 0.66 -3.82
CA SER A 86 -10.49 -0.60 -4.53
C SER A 86 -10.44 -1.82 -3.60
N TYR A 87 -10.58 -1.62 -2.27
CA TYR A 87 -10.62 -2.71 -1.32
C TYR A 87 -11.85 -3.59 -1.55
N ASP A 88 -11.61 -4.87 -1.80
CA ASP A 88 -12.66 -5.86 -2.05
C ASP A 88 -12.28 -7.25 -1.54
N ALA A 89 -11.32 -7.31 -0.62
CA ALA A 89 -10.85 -8.60 -0.12
C ALA A 89 -11.92 -9.33 0.70
N THR A 90 -12.70 -8.58 1.47
CA THR A 90 -13.81 -9.02 2.32
C THR A 90 -14.89 -7.94 2.33
N ASP A 91 -16.08 -8.27 2.82
CA ASP A 91 -17.03 -7.23 3.25
C ASP A 91 -16.40 -6.42 4.40
N TYR A 92 -16.91 -5.22 4.66
CA TYR A 92 -16.42 -4.37 5.75
C TYR A 92 -17.57 -3.72 6.53
N GLU A 93 -17.32 -3.46 7.81
CA GLU A 93 -18.22 -2.74 8.70
C GLU A 93 -17.43 -1.65 9.44
N ILE A 94 -17.86 -0.40 9.29
CA ILE A 94 -17.38 0.72 10.09
C ILE A 94 -18.18 0.75 11.39
N ARG A 95 -17.56 0.34 12.50
CA ARG A 95 -18.25 0.15 13.79
C ARG A 95 -17.32 0.31 14.99
N ALA A 96 -17.92 0.55 16.15
CA ALA A 96 -17.21 0.49 17.42
C ALA A 96 -16.99 -0.97 17.83
N PHE A 97 -15.75 -1.33 18.21
CA PHE A 97 -15.42 -2.64 18.75
C PHE A 97 -14.20 -2.60 19.68
N ASP A 98 -14.10 -3.61 20.55
CA ASP A 98 -12.92 -3.83 21.40
C ASP A 98 -12.02 -4.90 20.78
N HIS A 99 -10.92 -4.45 20.16
CA HIS A 99 -9.98 -5.35 19.47
C HIS A 99 -9.45 -6.47 20.38
N LYS A 100 -9.26 -6.22 21.68
CA LYS A 100 -8.74 -7.24 22.61
C LYS A 100 -9.78 -8.33 22.84
N LYS A 101 -11.05 -7.94 22.96
CA LYS A 101 -12.16 -8.90 23.12
C LYS A 101 -12.32 -9.76 21.87
N VAL A 102 -12.36 -9.13 20.68
CA VAL A 102 -12.51 -9.84 19.40
C VAL A 102 -11.38 -10.85 19.18
N LEU A 103 -10.13 -10.46 19.44
CA LEU A 103 -8.99 -11.36 19.31
C LEU A 103 -8.99 -12.48 20.37
N LYS A 104 -9.46 -12.20 21.60
CA LYS A 104 -9.54 -13.20 22.67
C LYS A 104 -10.65 -14.22 22.42
N SER A 105 -11.79 -13.79 21.89
CA SER A 105 -12.90 -14.68 21.52
C SER A 105 -12.62 -15.48 20.25
N LYS A 106 -11.55 -15.13 19.49
CA LYS A 106 -11.22 -15.75 18.20
C LYS A 106 -12.42 -15.75 17.25
N ASP A 107 -13.08 -14.60 17.14
CA ASP A 107 -14.25 -14.46 16.27
C ASP A 107 -13.91 -14.92 14.84
N GLU A 108 -14.58 -15.99 14.39
CA GLU A 108 -14.32 -16.61 13.10
C GLU A 108 -14.80 -15.76 11.92
N LYS A 109 -15.66 -14.77 12.14
CA LYS A 109 -16.10 -13.84 11.10
C LYS A 109 -15.25 -12.58 11.04
N ALA A 110 -14.53 -12.24 12.11
CA ALA A 110 -13.84 -10.96 12.19
C ALA A 110 -12.46 -10.97 11.52
N VAL A 111 -12.23 -9.93 10.72
CA VAL A 111 -10.93 -9.43 10.28
C VAL A 111 -10.76 -8.04 10.87
N LEU A 112 -9.57 -7.74 11.38
CA LEU A 112 -9.29 -6.48 12.06
C LEU A 112 -8.18 -5.73 11.35
N LEU A 113 -8.35 -4.40 11.24
CA LEU A 113 -7.25 -3.50 10.94
C LEU A 113 -6.46 -3.19 12.23
N PHE A 114 -5.14 -3.32 12.16
CA PHE A 114 -4.24 -3.10 13.30
C PHE A 114 -3.01 -2.30 12.91
N TYR A 115 -2.74 -1.24 13.68
CA TYR A 115 -1.55 -0.41 13.53
C TYR A 115 -0.41 -0.86 14.44
N TYR A 116 0.79 -0.88 13.88
CA TYR A 116 2.00 -1.25 14.58
C TYR A 116 3.12 -0.27 14.24
N ALA A 117 3.80 0.25 15.26
CA ALA A 117 5.05 0.99 15.09
C ALA A 117 6.22 0.12 15.59
N ASP A 118 7.29 0.06 14.82
CA ASP A 118 8.52 -0.63 15.23
C ASP A 118 9.49 0.29 15.98
N ASN A 119 10.54 -0.31 16.54
CA ASN A 119 11.56 0.40 17.32
C ASN A 119 12.44 1.34 16.47
N TYR A 120 12.28 1.34 15.15
CA TYR A 120 13.04 2.17 14.22
C TYR A 120 12.21 3.35 13.69
N GLY A 121 10.99 3.53 14.18
CA GLY A 121 10.10 4.62 13.79
C GLY A 121 9.32 4.35 12.50
N ASN A 122 9.26 3.09 12.03
CA ASN A 122 8.37 2.73 10.94
C ASN A 122 6.98 2.42 11.47
N SER A 123 5.96 2.94 10.79
CA SER A 123 4.55 2.64 11.06
C SER A 123 4.00 1.70 10.00
N TYR A 124 3.20 0.73 10.42
CA TYR A 124 2.58 -0.27 9.56
C TYR A 124 1.10 -0.43 9.86
N ALA A 125 0.30 -0.59 8.82
CA ALA A 125 -1.05 -1.12 8.90
C ALA A 125 -1.03 -2.63 8.64
N ASN A 126 -1.88 -3.38 9.32
CA ASN A 126 -1.97 -4.84 9.19
C ASN A 126 -3.43 -5.27 9.12
N ILE A 127 -3.72 -6.24 8.27
CA ILE A 127 -4.98 -6.97 8.28
C ILE A 127 -4.77 -8.27 9.04
N VAL A 128 -5.61 -8.51 10.05
CA VAL A 128 -5.49 -9.64 10.98
C VAL A 128 -6.79 -10.44 11.02
N VAL A 129 -6.72 -11.72 10.70
CA VAL A 129 -7.84 -12.65 10.94
C VAL A 129 -7.88 -12.98 12.43
N ALA A 130 -9.04 -12.86 13.08
CA ALA A 130 -9.21 -13.13 14.50
C ALA A 130 -9.33 -14.63 14.83
N GLY A 131 -10.16 -15.37 14.09
CA GLY A 131 -10.39 -16.81 14.23
C GLY A 131 -10.29 -17.59 12.91
N PRO A 132 -9.98 -18.90 12.94
CA PRO A 132 -9.79 -19.75 14.14
C PRO A 132 -8.41 -19.61 14.79
N LYS A 133 -7.43 -19.03 14.07
CA LYS A 133 -6.10 -18.70 14.61
C LYS A 133 -5.73 -17.28 14.21
N LYS A 134 -5.40 -16.45 15.21
CA LYS A 134 -4.91 -15.09 14.98
C LYS A 134 -3.74 -15.11 13.99
N LYS A 135 -3.91 -14.44 12.85
CA LYS A 135 -2.87 -14.34 11.82
C LYS A 135 -2.92 -12.99 11.13
N VAL A 136 -1.77 -12.31 11.06
CA VAL A 136 -1.58 -11.17 10.14
C VAL A 136 -1.50 -11.74 8.73
N VAL A 137 -2.40 -11.32 7.86
CA VAL A 137 -2.54 -11.82 6.47
C VAL A 137 -2.16 -10.78 5.43
N ALA A 138 -2.11 -9.50 5.81
CA ALA A 138 -1.62 -8.41 4.98
C ALA A 138 -0.89 -7.39 5.85
N ARG A 139 0.05 -6.68 5.25
CA ARG A 139 0.79 -5.59 5.90
C ARG A 139 1.16 -4.53 4.87
N SER A 140 1.11 -3.28 5.28
CA SER A 140 1.58 -2.15 4.49
C SER A 140 2.35 -1.16 5.35
N ILE A 141 3.43 -0.58 4.82
CA ILE A 141 4.09 0.56 5.46
C ILE A 141 3.23 1.81 5.26
N ILE A 142 3.02 2.56 6.33
CA ILE A 142 2.21 3.79 6.35
C ILE A 142 2.98 4.97 6.96
N THR A 143 4.30 4.84 7.10
CA THR A 143 5.17 5.92 7.59
C THR A 143 4.98 7.17 6.73
N GLY A 144 4.50 8.25 7.34
CA GLY A 144 4.29 9.54 6.67
C GLY A 144 2.93 9.68 5.98
N LEU A 145 2.00 8.73 6.15
CA LEU A 145 0.59 8.95 5.81
C LEU A 145 -0.11 9.71 6.93
N ASP A 146 -1.01 10.63 6.54
CA ASP A 146 -1.93 11.27 7.46
C ASP A 146 -3.25 10.50 7.50
N LEU A 147 -3.50 9.77 8.59
CA LEU A 147 -4.71 8.95 8.73
C LEU A 147 -5.94 9.76 9.18
N THR A 148 -5.87 11.09 9.19
CA THR A 148 -7.05 11.96 9.24
C THR A 148 -7.54 12.35 7.85
N ASP A 149 -6.68 12.25 6.83
CA ASP A 149 -7.01 12.55 5.43
C ASP A 149 -7.59 11.32 4.72
N LYS A 150 -8.70 11.52 4.01
CA LYS A 150 -9.41 10.44 3.33
C LYS A 150 -8.56 9.77 2.24
N ASN A 151 -7.75 10.55 1.51
CA ASN A 151 -6.97 10.01 0.40
C ASN A 151 -5.85 9.11 0.93
N ASP A 152 -5.19 9.51 2.01
CA ASP A 152 -4.15 8.71 2.66
C ASP A 152 -4.70 7.43 3.31
N ILE A 153 -5.92 7.48 3.86
CA ILE A 153 -6.65 6.27 4.28
C ILE A 153 -6.94 5.37 3.07
N ARG A 154 -7.47 5.92 1.97
CA ARG A 154 -7.78 5.19 0.73
C ARG A 154 -6.53 4.50 0.17
N LEU A 155 -5.43 5.22 0.07
CA LEU A 155 -4.13 4.69 -0.35
C LEU A 155 -3.66 3.54 0.54
N MET A 156 -3.72 3.70 1.87
CA MET A 156 -3.37 2.61 2.79
C MET A 156 -4.23 1.36 2.54
N MET A 157 -5.54 1.52 2.33
CA MET A 157 -6.45 0.40 2.09
C MET A 157 -6.16 -0.29 0.75
N ASN A 158 -5.84 0.47 -0.30
CA ASN A 158 -5.42 -0.09 -1.59
C ASN A 158 -4.07 -0.80 -1.50
N MET A 159 -3.12 -0.28 -0.72
CA MET A 159 -1.85 -0.97 -0.42
C MET A 159 -2.08 -2.30 0.31
N LEU A 160 -3.01 -2.34 1.25
CA LEU A 160 -3.38 -3.58 1.94
C LEU A 160 -4.09 -4.56 1.00
N ASN A 161 -4.93 -4.08 0.08
CA ASN A 161 -5.58 -4.93 -0.91
C ASN A 161 -4.59 -5.54 -1.91
N GLU A 162 -3.60 -4.75 -2.37
CA GLU A 162 -2.49 -5.24 -3.18
C GLU A 162 -1.70 -6.32 -2.43
N SER A 163 -1.37 -6.06 -1.16
CA SER A 163 -0.66 -7.02 -0.30
C SER A 163 -1.41 -8.35 -0.19
N LEU A 164 -2.74 -8.31 0.01
CA LEU A 164 -3.58 -9.52 0.04
C LEU A 164 -3.63 -10.23 -1.31
N THR A 165 -3.79 -9.48 -2.40
CA THR A 165 -3.89 -10.03 -3.76
C THR A 165 -2.60 -10.76 -4.14
N VAL A 166 -1.45 -10.11 -3.94
CA VAL A 166 -0.15 -10.73 -4.21
C VAL A 166 0.11 -11.93 -3.30
N ALA A 167 -0.30 -11.85 -2.03
CA ALA A 167 -0.11 -12.96 -1.11
C ALA A 167 -0.99 -14.18 -1.46
N ALA A 168 -2.21 -13.96 -1.94
CA ALA A 168 -3.07 -15.03 -2.45
C ALA A 168 -2.46 -15.69 -3.70
N GLU A 169 -1.97 -14.89 -4.65
CA GLU A 169 -1.32 -15.36 -5.89
C GLU A 169 -0.09 -16.23 -5.62
N LEU A 170 0.76 -15.83 -4.67
CA LEU A 170 1.94 -16.62 -4.29
C LEU A 170 1.57 -18.00 -3.71
N VAL A 171 0.36 -18.15 -3.15
CA VAL A 171 -0.16 -19.44 -2.68
C VAL A 171 -0.76 -20.25 -3.84
N GLU A 172 -1.42 -19.60 -4.81
CA GLU A 172 -1.93 -20.24 -6.03
C GLU A 172 -0.80 -20.85 -6.87
N GLU A 173 0.30 -20.11 -7.05
CA GLU A 173 1.50 -20.58 -7.76
C GLU A 173 2.11 -21.84 -7.11
N GLN A 174 1.80 -22.12 -5.84
CA GLN A 174 2.21 -23.34 -5.12
C GLN A 174 1.24 -24.52 -5.33
N GLY A 175 0.32 -24.43 -6.31
CA GLY A 175 -0.60 -25.51 -6.68
C GLY A 175 -1.81 -25.67 -5.75
N LYS A 176 -2.06 -24.70 -4.87
CA LYS A 176 -3.24 -24.69 -4.01
C LYS A 176 -4.32 -23.84 -4.67
N ALA A 177 -5.51 -24.38 -4.87
CA ALA A 177 -6.66 -23.61 -5.35
C ALA A 177 -7.00 -22.54 -4.29
N ASN A 178 -6.47 -21.34 -4.48
CA ASN A 178 -6.80 -20.17 -3.70
C ASN A 178 -7.58 -19.24 -4.62
N ARG A 179 -8.63 -18.57 -4.10
CA ARG A 179 -9.32 -17.43 -4.73
C ARG A 179 -9.73 -17.47 -6.22
N LYS A 180 -9.80 -18.62 -6.91
CA LYS A 180 -10.49 -18.72 -8.22
C LYS A 180 -11.95 -18.23 -8.06
N GLY A 181 -12.28 -17.08 -8.65
CA GLY A 181 -13.63 -16.49 -8.63
C GLY A 181 -13.95 -15.49 -7.51
N ALA A 182 -12.98 -15.02 -6.73
CA ALA A 182 -13.22 -13.86 -5.85
C ALA A 182 -13.40 -12.59 -6.69
N LYS A 183 -14.41 -11.76 -6.36
CA LYS A 183 -14.53 -10.40 -6.94
C LYS A 183 -13.17 -9.71 -6.82
N ASN A 184 -12.69 -9.15 -7.91
CA ASN A 184 -11.38 -8.52 -7.95
C ASN A 184 -11.41 -7.21 -8.75
N LYS A 185 -12.06 -6.22 -8.17
CA LYS A 185 -12.08 -4.82 -8.60
C LYS A 185 -10.66 -4.32 -8.86
N TYR A 186 -9.72 -4.68 -8.00
CA TYR A 186 -8.32 -4.28 -8.13
C TYR A 186 -7.64 -4.83 -9.40
N LYS A 187 -7.85 -6.11 -9.73
CA LYS A 187 -7.33 -6.72 -10.96
C LYS A 187 -7.94 -6.04 -12.19
N GLN A 188 -9.25 -5.82 -12.18
CA GLN A 188 -9.95 -5.14 -13.27
C GLN A 188 -9.44 -3.71 -13.44
N GLY A 189 -9.37 -2.93 -12.37
CA GLY A 189 -8.86 -1.55 -12.40
C GLY A 189 -7.43 -1.45 -12.92
N LEU A 190 -6.56 -2.43 -12.61
CA LEU A 190 -5.21 -2.45 -13.19
C LEU A 190 -5.21 -2.73 -14.70
N ILE A 191 -6.11 -3.60 -15.19
CA ILE A 191 -6.24 -3.88 -16.63
C ILE A 191 -6.77 -2.64 -17.33
N ASP A 192 -7.85 -2.04 -16.81
CA ASP A 192 -8.46 -0.84 -17.38
C ASP A 192 -7.45 0.33 -17.41
N TRP A 193 -6.68 0.49 -16.34
CA TRP A 193 -5.57 1.45 -16.30
C TRP A 193 -4.53 1.18 -17.38
N TYR A 194 -4.14 -0.10 -17.57
CA TYR A 194 -3.09 -0.47 -18.52
C TYR A 194 -3.54 -0.30 -19.98
N ASP A 195 -4.80 -0.63 -20.29
CA ASP A 195 -5.32 -0.55 -21.66
C ASP A 195 -5.33 0.90 -22.19
N GLY A 196 -5.33 1.91 -21.29
CA GLY A 196 -5.17 3.32 -21.63
C GLY A 196 -3.82 3.94 -21.26
N VAL A 197 -2.78 3.14 -20.94
CA VAL A 197 -1.54 3.67 -20.34
C VAL A 197 -0.74 4.61 -21.25
N GLU A 198 -0.80 4.40 -22.57
CA GLU A 198 -0.01 5.18 -23.54
C GLU A 198 -0.44 6.65 -23.58
N ASP A 199 -1.72 6.92 -23.32
CA ASP A 199 -2.30 8.26 -23.26
C ASP A 199 -2.12 8.95 -21.91
N LYS A 200 -1.72 8.19 -20.87
CA LYS A 200 -1.53 8.71 -19.52
C LYS A 200 -0.16 9.38 -19.34
N THR A 201 -0.05 10.24 -18.32
CA THR A 201 1.20 10.89 -17.94
C THR A 201 1.74 10.34 -16.62
N PHE A 202 3.00 9.90 -16.65
CA PHE A 202 3.72 9.47 -15.47
C PHE A 202 4.30 10.67 -14.71
N LEU A 203 3.68 11.04 -13.59
CA LEU A 203 4.14 12.11 -12.72
C LEU A 203 5.25 11.63 -11.80
N VAL A 204 6.42 12.25 -11.92
CA VAL A 204 7.59 11.92 -11.12
C VAL A 204 7.97 13.10 -10.22
N PRO A 205 7.96 12.92 -8.89
CA PRO A 205 8.33 13.99 -7.98
C PRO A 205 9.81 14.33 -8.11
N LYS A 206 10.10 15.63 -8.13
CA LYS A 206 11.46 16.16 -8.00
C LYS A 206 12.04 15.74 -6.64
N SER A 207 13.28 15.26 -6.63
CA SER A 207 14.00 15.05 -5.38
C SER A 207 14.32 16.38 -4.73
N GLU A 208 13.76 16.58 -3.54
CA GLU A 208 14.13 17.69 -2.66
C GLU A 208 15.30 17.30 -1.75
N HIS A 209 16.17 18.25 -1.46
CA HIS A 209 17.26 18.09 -0.50
C HIS A 209 17.67 19.45 0.06
N LYS A 210 18.01 19.51 1.35
CA LYS A 210 18.56 20.72 2.02
C LYS A 210 19.83 21.31 1.36
N ASN A 211 20.39 20.63 0.37
CA ASN A 211 21.58 21.04 -0.36
C ASN A 211 21.22 20.98 -1.83
N GLU A 212 21.12 22.15 -2.45
CA GLU A 212 20.63 22.34 -3.81
C GLU A 212 21.47 21.57 -4.83
N LYS A 213 22.80 21.61 -4.71
CA LYS A 213 23.70 20.83 -5.60
C LYS A 213 23.42 19.33 -5.55
N LYS A 214 23.06 18.80 -4.37
CA LYS A 214 22.66 17.38 -4.22
C LYS A 214 21.28 17.13 -4.81
N ALA A 215 20.32 18.04 -4.65
CA ALA A 215 18.99 17.95 -5.25
C ALA A 215 19.09 17.95 -6.79
N GLU A 216 19.80 18.93 -7.35
CA GLU A 216 20.04 19.08 -8.79
C GLU A 216 20.67 17.82 -9.37
N ARG A 217 21.77 17.31 -8.77
CA ARG A 217 22.41 16.08 -9.23
C ARG A 217 21.45 14.88 -9.22
N ARG A 218 20.64 14.72 -8.16
CA ARG A 218 19.66 13.62 -8.07
C ARG A 218 18.59 13.73 -9.14
N ASN A 219 18.14 14.96 -9.40
CA ASN A 219 17.14 15.24 -10.43
C ASN A 219 17.69 14.99 -11.84
N THR A 220 18.95 15.35 -12.10
CA THR A 220 19.63 15.02 -13.36
C THR A 220 19.79 13.51 -13.54
N ASP A 221 20.29 12.80 -12.52
CA ASP A 221 20.41 11.33 -12.55
C ASP A 221 19.04 10.67 -12.81
N LEU A 222 17.97 11.19 -12.20
CA LEU A 222 16.63 10.65 -12.35
C LEU A 222 16.03 10.94 -13.74
N LYS A 223 16.20 12.17 -14.26
CA LYS A 223 15.80 12.51 -15.63
C LYS A 223 16.49 11.62 -16.66
N GLU A 224 17.78 11.33 -16.46
CA GLU A 224 18.52 10.42 -17.34
C GLU A 224 17.95 9.00 -17.27
N ALA A 225 17.64 8.51 -16.07
CA ALA A 225 17.01 7.20 -15.91
C ALA A 225 15.65 7.13 -16.62
N LEU A 226 14.80 8.15 -16.48
CA LEU A 226 13.44 8.18 -17.05
C LEU A 226 13.40 8.11 -18.59
N LYS A 227 14.51 8.37 -19.28
CA LYS A 227 14.60 8.13 -20.74
C LYS A 227 14.34 6.67 -21.13
N SER A 228 14.57 5.72 -20.21
CA SER A 228 14.26 4.30 -20.43
C SER A 228 12.80 3.94 -20.12
N TRP A 229 11.98 4.88 -19.62
CA TRP A 229 10.54 4.70 -19.51
C TRP A 229 9.91 4.72 -20.91
N LYS A 230 9.10 3.70 -21.21
CA LYS A 230 8.48 3.49 -22.53
C LYS A 230 6.97 3.22 -22.47
N LEU A 231 6.39 3.06 -21.28
CA LEU A 231 4.95 2.79 -21.16
C LEU A 231 4.09 4.02 -21.47
N SER A 232 4.61 5.22 -21.23
CA SER A 232 3.84 6.46 -21.36
C SER A 232 4.77 7.68 -21.45
N LYS A 233 4.20 8.87 -21.65
CA LYS A 233 4.92 10.13 -21.38
C LYS A 233 5.17 10.28 -19.88
N TYR A 234 6.21 11.01 -19.51
CA TYR A 234 6.49 11.36 -18.11
C TYR A 234 6.66 12.86 -17.93
N GLU A 235 6.32 13.33 -16.74
CA GLU A 235 6.46 14.71 -16.32
C GLU A 235 7.21 14.81 -14.99
N PHE A 236 8.07 15.81 -14.87
CA PHE A 236 8.88 16.04 -13.67
C PHE A 236 8.30 17.22 -12.88
N THR A 237 7.64 16.92 -11.77
CA THR A 237 6.68 17.81 -11.07
C THR A 237 6.97 17.85 -9.56
N THR A 238 6.25 18.67 -8.79
CA THR A 238 6.36 18.73 -7.31
C THR A 238 5.43 17.72 -6.64
N GLU A 239 5.69 17.39 -5.37
CA GLU A 239 4.74 16.57 -4.59
C GLU A 239 3.39 17.27 -4.39
N GLU A 240 3.38 18.61 -4.34
CA GLU A 240 2.16 19.42 -4.23
C GLU A 240 1.29 19.32 -5.49
N GLU A 241 1.87 19.46 -6.68
CA GLU A 241 1.17 19.31 -7.96
C GLU A 241 0.60 17.89 -8.11
N ILE A 242 1.36 16.86 -7.71
CA ILE A 242 0.88 15.48 -7.66
C ILE A 242 -0.31 15.34 -6.69
N ASN A 243 -0.22 15.96 -5.51
CA ASN A 243 -1.28 15.86 -4.52
C ASN A 243 -2.57 16.56 -4.99
N ASN A 244 -2.47 17.68 -5.70
CA ASN A 244 -3.63 18.35 -6.29
C ASN A 244 -4.32 17.44 -7.31
N LYS A 245 -3.57 16.86 -8.25
CA LYS A 245 -4.12 15.90 -9.22
C LYS A 245 -4.74 14.66 -8.57
N ARG A 246 -4.15 14.20 -7.47
CA ARG A 246 -4.68 13.08 -6.67
C ARG A 246 -6.01 13.45 -6.00
N ILE A 247 -6.14 14.65 -5.45
CA ILE A 247 -7.38 15.14 -4.84
C ILE A 247 -8.46 15.34 -5.91
N GLU A 248 -8.08 15.83 -7.08
CA GLU A 248 -8.98 16.01 -8.25
C GLU A 248 -9.44 14.67 -8.84
N GLY A 249 -8.73 13.58 -8.58
CA GLY A 249 -9.00 12.27 -9.18
C GLY A 249 -8.63 12.22 -10.66
N ASP A 250 -7.52 12.84 -11.07
CA ASP A 250 -7.07 12.89 -12.47
C ASP A 250 -6.93 11.48 -13.06
N ALA A 251 -7.76 11.15 -14.06
CA ALA A 251 -7.71 9.86 -14.74
C ALA A 251 -6.56 9.77 -15.75
N ASP A 252 -6.02 10.91 -16.21
CA ASP A 252 -5.01 10.97 -17.27
C ASP A 252 -3.58 10.89 -16.73
N SER A 253 -3.42 10.72 -15.42
CA SER A 253 -2.12 10.62 -14.78
C SER A 253 -1.98 9.39 -13.90
N TYR A 254 -0.74 9.12 -13.54
CA TYR A 254 -0.36 8.23 -12.45
C TYR A 254 0.98 8.70 -11.91
N TYR A 255 1.29 8.38 -10.66
CA TYR A 255 2.36 9.04 -9.95
C TYR A 255 3.25 8.08 -9.17
N TRP A 256 4.47 8.54 -8.87
CA TRP A 256 5.40 7.81 -8.03
C TRP A 256 5.38 8.35 -6.59
N LYS A 257 5.04 7.49 -5.63
CA LYS A 257 5.18 7.77 -4.19
C LYS A 257 6.28 6.93 -3.54
N THR A 258 7.00 7.51 -2.58
CA THR A 258 8.08 6.84 -1.86
C THR A 258 7.85 6.83 -0.35
N PHE A 259 7.94 5.65 0.26
CA PHE A 259 7.93 5.44 1.70
C PHE A 259 9.32 5.08 2.19
N ARG A 260 9.81 5.81 3.20
CA ARG A 260 11.11 5.51 3.82
C ARG A 260 10.95 4.38 4.84
N ILE A 261 11.83 3.38 4.74
CA ILE A 261 11.96 2.30 5.71
C ILE A 261 13.29 2.47 6.44
N TYR A 262 13.19 2.73 7.74
CA TYR A 262 14.32 2.82 8.66
C TYR A 262 14.69 1.43 9.18
N THR A 263 15.97 1.19 9.42
CA THR A 263 16.47 -0.10 9.91
C THR A 263 17.35 0.11 11.14
N GLN A 264 17.79 -0.99 11.74
CA GLN A 264 18.76 -0.94 12.84
C GLN A 264 20.04 -0.19 12.46
N ASN A 265 20.43 -0.20 11.17
CA ASN A 265 21.53 0.61 10.68
C ASN A 265 21.00 2.00 10.25
N SER A 266 21.23 3.01 11.10
CA SER A 266 20.81 4.40 10.85
C SER A 266 21.40 5.03 9.59
N LEU A 267 22.48 4.47 9.04
CA LEU A 267 23.10 4.94 7.78
C LEU A 267 22.39 4.40 6.53
N ILE A 268 21.49 3.42 6.70
CA ILE A 268 20.78 2.75 5.61
C ILE A 268 19.28 3.01 5.76
N VAL A 269 18.77 3.81 4.83
CA VAL A 269 17.33 4.00 4.61
C VAL A 269 16.96 3.32 3.30
N TYR A 270 16.01 2.38 3.36
CA TYR A 270 15.42 1.80 2.16
C TYR A 270 14.23 2.64 1.72
N ASN A 271 13.92 2.60 0.43
CA ASN A 271 12.78 3.30 -0.13
C ASN A 271 11.84 2.24 -0.70
N TYR A 272 10.64 2.15 -0.16
CA TYR A 272 9.54 1.41 -0.76
C TYR A 272 8.80 2.34 -1.71
N ASN A 273 8.91 2.07 -2.99
CA ASN A 273 8.38 2.91 -4.06
C ASN A 273 7.12 2.28 -4.61
N LEU A 274 6.13 3.11 -4.88
CA LEU A 274 4.88 2.74 -5.52
C LEU A 274 4.67 3.58 -6.76
N LEU A 275 4.18 2.95 -7.82
CA LEU A 275 3.43 3.63 -8.88
C LEU A 275 1.95 3.48 -8.56
N LEU A 276 1.24 4.61 -8.59
CA LEU A 276 -0.14 4.74 -8.11
C LEU A 276 -0.98 5.47 -9.16
N SER A 277 -2.21 5.05 -9.41
CA SER A 277 -3.15 5.87 -10.19
C SER A 277 -3.48 7.16 -9.44
N THR A 278 -3.61 8.30 -10.11
CA THR A 278 -4.10 9.53 -9.46
C THR A 278 -5.60 9.48 -9.17
N GLU A 279 -6.40 8.80 -10.01
CA GLU A 279 -7.85 8.68 -9.88
C GLU A 279 -8.29 8.02 -8.56
N ALA A 280 -7.78 6.82 -8.27
CA ALA A 280 -8.26 6.00 -7.16
C ALA A 280 -7.19 5.64 -6.12
N ASP A 281 -5.96 6.14 -6.26
CA ASP A 281 -4.79 5.68 -5.47
C ASP A 281 -4.54 4.15 -5.56
N ASP A 282 -4.87 3.52 -6.69
CA ASP A 282 -4.63 2.11 -6.91
C ASP A 282 -3.15 1.81 -7.09
N VAL A 283 -2.69 0.75 -6.41
CA VAL A 283 -1.30 0.31 -6.50
C VAL A 283 -1.05 -0.40 -7.82
N ILE A 284 -0.37 0.26 -8.75
CA ILE A 284 0.02 -0.36 -10.03
C ILE A 284 1.14 -1.39 -9.77
N VAL A 285 2.23 -0.92 -9.14
CA VAL A 285 3.37 -1.76 -8.79
C VAL A 285 4.15 -1.19 -7.61
N GLY A 286 4.55 -2.06 -6.69
CA GLY A 286 5.48 -1.74 -5.61
C GLY A 286 6.88 -2.32 -5.85
N PHE A 287 7.92 -1.58 -5.46
CA PHE A 287 9.30 -2.06 -5.51
C PHE A 287 10.21 -1.42 -4.46
N LEU A 288 11.14 -2.21 -3.93
CA LEU A 288 12.18 -1.71 -3.04
C LEU A 288 13.34 -1.12 -3.85
N GLY A 289 13.57 0.18 -3.69
CA GLY A 289 14.68 0.89 -4.29
C GLY A 289 15.86 1.02 -3.33
N LYS A 290 17.08 0.90 -3.88
CA LYS A 290 18.29 1.45 -3.25
C LYS A 290 18.45 2.92 -3.66
N LYS A 291 19.37 3.65 -3.03
CA LYS A 291 19.57 5.13 -3.05
C LYS A 291 19.41 5.88 -4.39
N ARG A 292 19.45 5.24 -5.58
CA ARG A 292 19.21 5.86 -6.90
C ARG A 292 18.50 4.90 -7.86
N LEU A 293 17.52 5.42 -8.59
CA LEU A 293 16.87 4.70 -9.69
C LEU A 293 17.82 4.64 -10.90
N LYS A 294 17.93 3.48 -11.54
CA LYS A 294 18.76 3.28 -12.73
C LYS A 294 17.87 2.95 -13.93
N PRO A 295 18.31 3.20 -15.18
CA PRO A 295 17.57 2.81 -16.39
C PRO A 295 17.11 1.34 -16.37
N ALA A 296 18.01 0.42 -16.01
CA ALA A 296 17.70 -1.00 -15.90
C ALA A 296 16.63 -1.31 -14.83
N THR A 297 16.53 -0.51 -13.78
CA THR A 297 15.47 -0.68 -12.76
C THR A 297 14.11 -0.29 -13.33
N LEU A 298 14.02 0.79 -14.11
CA LEU A 298 12.79 1.19 -14.79
C LEU A 298 12.34 0.16 -15.83
N GLU A 299 13.26 -0.40 -16.62
CA GLU A 299 12.95 -1.49 -17.55
C GLU A 299 12.40 -2.73 -16.82
N GLN A 300 12.96 -3.07 -15.66
CA GLN A 300 12.45 -4.16 -14.83
C GLN A 300 11.05 -3.86 -14.27
N ILE A 301 10.80 -2.62 -13.86
CA ILE A 301 9.48 -2.19 -13.39
C ILE A 301 8.45 -2.33 -14.52
N GLN A 302 8.77 -1.87 -15.74
CA GLN A 302 7.89 -2.00 -16.90
C GLN A 302 7.57 -3.46 -17.19
N LYS A 303 8.59 -4.34 -17.24
CA LYS A 303 8.39 -5.78 -17.43
C LYS A 303 7.49 -6.39 -16.35
N LYS A 304 7.60 -5.94 -15.10
CA LYS A 304 6.74 -6.39 -14.00
C LYS A 304 5.29 -5.94 -14.18
N ILE A 305 5.05 -4.70 -14.61
CA ILE A 305 3.70 -4.21 -14.91
C ILE A 305 3.08 -5.07 -16.01
N LEU A 306 3.79 -5.25 -17.14
CA LEU A 306 3.32 -6.07 -18.26
C LEU A 306 3.00 -7.50 -17.83
N ALA A 307 3.91 -8.16 -17.12
CA ALA A 307 3.69 -9.52 -16.64
C ALA A 307 2.50 -9.63 -15.67
N LYS A 308 2.30 -8.63 -14.82
CA LYS A 308 1.18 -8.56 -13.87
C LYS A 308 -0.15 -8.40 -14.60
N VAL A 309 -0.23 -7.48 -15.57
CA VAL A 309 -1.42 -7.26 -16.39
C VAL A 309 -1.79 -8.49 -17.20
N GLU A 310 -0.83 -9.08 -17.92
CA GLU A 310 -1.04 -10.30 -18.70
C GLU A 310 -1.56 -11.46 -17.84
N ARG A 311 -1.03 -11.59 -16.62
CA ARG A 311 -1.52 -12.57 -15.65
C ARG A 311 -2.96 -12.28 -15.26
N PHE A 312 -3.31 -11.03 -14.96
CA PHE A 312 -4.67 -10.66 -14.55
C PHE A 312 -5.68 -10.86 -15.68
N LYS A 313 -5.32 -10.52 -16.93
CA LYS A 313 -6.15 -10.79 -18.11
C LYS A 313 -6.50 -12.28 -18.23
N ARG A 314 -5.53 -13.18 -18.03
CA ARG A 314 -5.78 -14.63 -18.04
C ARG A 314 -6.69 -15.07 -16.90
N GLN A 315 -6.45 -14.56 -15.69
CA GLN A 315 -7.21 -14.96 -14.50
C GLN A 315 -8.67 -14.48 -14.50
N LEU A 316 -8.99 -13.41 -15.24
CA LEU A 316 -10.36 -12.89 -15.37
C LEU A 316 -11.09 -13.40 -16.62
N ALA A 317 -10.39 -14.05 -17.55
CA ALA A 317 -10.98 -14.70 -18.70
C ALA A 317 -11.50 -16.13 -18.40
N ASP A 318 -10.98 -16.75 -17.33
CA ASP A 318 -11.37 -18.07 -16.80
C ASP A 318 -12.57 -17.99 -15.83
#